data_AF-A0A2V6LFT1-F1
#
_entry.id   AF-A0A2V6LFT1-F1
#
_cell.length_a   1.000
_cell.length_b   1.000
_cell.length_c   1.000
_cell.angle_alpha   90.00
_cell.angle_beta   90.00
_cell.angle_gamma   90.00
#
_symmetry.space_group_name_H-M   'P 1'
#
loop_
_entity.id
_entity.type
_entity.pdbx_description
1 polymer ?
#
loop_
_entity_poly.entity_id
_entity_poly.type
_entity_poly.pdbx_seq_one_letter_code
_entity_poly.pdbx_strand_id
1 'polypeptide(L)'
;MIAGERRWRAAQEIGLAQVPVIIRSASDMEVLELSLIENLQRADLNPIEEAQGYARLANEFAMRQEDIALKVGRSRAAVANAMRLLDLHPQVQVWLAQDLLSVGHAKVLLALKVPEEQLL
;
A
#
# COMPACT_ATOMS: atom_id res chain seq x y z
N MET A 1 -14.41 10.07 11.43
CA MET A 1 -15.23 10.17 10.19
C MET A 1 -14.37 9.64 9.06
N ILE A 2 -14.86 8.67 8.28
CA ILE A 2 -14.03 7.85 7.36
C ILE A 2 -13.63 8.61 6.10
N ALA A 3 -14.50 9.47 5.54
CA ALA A 3 -14.18 10.39 4.45
C ALA A 3 -15.20 11.54 4.40
N GLY A 4 -14.84 12.71 3.85
CA GLY A 4 -15.80 13.79 3.54
C GLY A 4 -15.74 15.05 4.42
N GLU A 5 -14.65 15.29 5.15
CA GLU A 5 -14.55 16.42 6.10
C GLU A 5 -14.78 17.80 5.43
N ARG A 6 -14.26 18.00 4.21
CA ARG A 6 -14.53 19.20 3.39
C ARG A 6 -16.00 19.38 3.02
N ARG A 7 -16.73 18.29 2.74
CA ARG A 7 -18.15 18.34 2.39
C ARG A 7 -19.03 18.59 3.61
N TRP A 8 -18.64 18.05 4.76
CA TRP A 8 -19.31 18.33 6.03
C TRP A 8 -19.14 19.79 6.46
N ARG A 9 -17.92 20.35 6.37
CA ARG A 9 -17.70 21.79 6.63
C ARG A 9 -18.47 22.68 5.67
N ALA A 10 -18.45 22.38 4.37
CA ALA A 10 -19.25 23.12 3.40
C ALA A 10 -20.74 23.05 3.74
N ALA A 11 -21.29 21.88 4.09
CA ALA A 11 -22.69 21.74 4.48
C ALA A 11 -23.05 22.54 5.75
N GLN A 12 -22.12 22.68 6.71
CA GLN A 12 -22.29 23.56 7.86
C GLN A 12 -22.34 25.05 7.48
N GLU A 13 -21.48 25.51 6.57
CA GLU A 13 -21.42 26.91 6.15
C GLU A 13 -22.70 27.38 5.44
N ILE A 14 -23.36 26.49 4.70
CA ILE A 14 -24.66 26.77 4.02
C ILE A 14 -25.89 26.37 4.86
N GLY A 15 -25.71 25.99 6.13
CA GLY A 15 -26.82 25.74 7.05
C GLY A 15 -27.71 24.54 6.70
N LEU A 16 -27.17 23.54 5.98
CA LEU A 16 -27.92 22.33 5.66
C LEU A 16 -28.23 21.54 6.94
N ALA A 17 -29.51 21.43 7.27
CA ALA A 17 -29.98 20.71 8.46
C ALA A 17 -29.70 19.20 8.41
N GLN A 18 -29.56 18.63 7.20
CA GLN A 18 -29.26 17.21 7.00
C GLN A 18 -28.32 17.03 5.80
N VAL A 19 -27.36 16.12 5.95
CA VAL A 19 -26.42 15.72 4.89
C VAL A 19 -26.59 14.22 4.67
N PRO A 20 -26.72 13.73 3.43
CA PRO A 20 -26.81 12.30 3.18
C PRO A 20 -25.50 11.63 3.60
N VAL A 21 -25.58 10.81 4.66
CA VAL A 21 -24.47 10.02 5.18
C VAL A 21 -24.81 8.54 5.04
N ILE A 22 -23.85 7.74 4.59
CA ILE A 22 -23.97 6.29 4.60
C ILE A 22 -23.37 5.84 5.94
N ILE A 23 -24.22 5.44 6.89
CA ILE A 23 -23.76 4.85 8.15
C ILE A 23 -23.34 3.41 7.85
N ARG A 24 -22.04 3.14 7.90
CA ARG A 24 -21.50 1.78 7.95
C ARG A 24 -20.92 1.56 9.33
N SER A 25 -21.40 0.54 10.04
CA SER A 25 -20.73 0.00 11.21
C SER A 25 -19.50 -0.76 10.72
N ALA A 26 -18.34 -0.13 10.82
CA ALA A 26 -17.04 -0.75 10.60
C ALA A 26 -16.27 -0.69 11.93
N SER A 27 -15.64 -1.79 12.30
CA SER A 27 -14.67 -1.84 13.40
C SER A 27 -13.48 -0.93 13.11
N ASP A 28 -12.76 -0.48 14.15
CA ASP A 28 -11.54 0.31 13.98
C ASP A 28 -10.53 -0.40 13.07
N MET A 29 -10.49 -1.74 13.11
CA MET A 29 -9.67 -2.56 12.22
C MET A 29 -10.08 -2.41 10.74
N GLU A 30 -11.37 -2.49 10.43
CA GLU A 30 -11.86 -2.29 9.06
C GLU A 30 -11.61 -0.86 8.55
N VAL A 31 -11.63 0.13 9.44
CA VAL A 31 -11.28 1.52 9.11
C VAL A 31 -9.79 1.65 8.76
N LEU A 32 -8.91 1.02 9.53
CA LEU A 32 -7.47 0.98 9.25
C LEU A 32 -7.18 0.26 7.94
N GLU A 33 -7.84 -0.88 7.68
CA GLU A 33 -7.71 -1.64 6.44
C GLU A 33 -8.07 -0.77 5.23
N LEU A 34 -9.24 -0.12 5.28
CA LEU A 34 -9.72 0.73 4.19
C LEU A 34 -8.77 1.91 3.94
N SER A 35 -8.28 2.54 5.00
CA SER A 35 -7.33 3.66 4.91
C SER A 35 -6.01 3.22 4.27
N LEU A 36 -5.53 2.01 4.58
CA LEU A 36 -4.32 1.45 3.97
C LEU A 36 -4.52 1.13 2.48
N ILE A 37 -5.67 0.57 2.10
CA ILE A 37 -6.01 0.30 0.70
C ILE A 37 -6.09 1.60 -0.10
N GLU A 38 -6.73 2.65 0.44
CA GLU A 38 -6.80 3.96 -0.21
C GLU A 38 -5.40 4.58 -0.39
N ASN A 39 -4.54 4.47 0.62
CA ASN A 39 -3.15 4.94 0.53
C ASN A 39 -2.37 4.21 -0.58
N LEU A 40 -2.54 2.88 -0.69
CA LEU A 40 -1.92 2.05 -1.74
C LEU A 40 -2.37 2.39 -3.17
N GLN A 41 -3.52 3.00 -3.34
CA GLN A 41 -4.03 3.42 -4.65
C GLN A 41 -3.46 4.77 -5.12
N ARG A 42 -2.59 5.41 -4.32
CA ARG A 42 -1.88 6.62 -4.72
C ARG A 42 -0.86 6.34 -5.83
N ALA A 43 -0.75 7.27 -6.76
CA ALA A 43 0.13 7.13 -7.93
C ALA A 43 1.60 7.45 -7.63
N ASP A 44 1.91 8.04 -6.48
CA ASP A 44 3.23 8.58 -6.12
C ASP A 44 4.00 7.72 -5.11
N LEU A 45 3.55 6.50 -4.83
CA LEU A 45 4.28 5.57 -3.97
C LEU A 45 5.52 5.02 -4.67
N ASN A 46 6.63 4.97 -3.94
CA ASN A 46 7.80 4.24 -4.44
C ASN A 46 7.62 2.71 -4.28
N PRO A 47 8.40 1.88 -4.99
CA PRO A 47 8.22 0.42 -4.98
C PRO A 47 8.33 -0.23 -3.59
N ILE A 48 9.10 0.35 -2.67
CA ILE A 48 9.27 -0.18 -1.31
C ILE A 48 8.07 0.17 -0.44
N GLU A 49 7.52 1.38 -0.55
CA GLU A 49 6.28 1.77 0.15
C GLU A 49 5.10 0.89 -0.27
N GLU A 50 4.94 0.64 -1.57
CA GLU A 50 3.91 -0.24 -2.09
C GLU A 50 4.07 -1.67 -1.53
N ALA A 51 5.29 -2.21 -1.56
CA ALA A 51 5.60 -3.53 -1.01
C ALA A 51 5.30 -3.64 0.49
N GLN A 52 5.64 -2.61 1.28
CA GLN A 52 5.33 -2.53 2.70
C GLN A 52 3.83 -2.50 2.95
N GLY A 53 3.07 -1.71 2.18
CA GLY A 53 1.62 -1.68 2.31
C GLY A 53 0.96 -3.04 2.02
N TYR A 54 1.42 -3.75 0.98
CA TYR A 54 0.95 -5.12 0.71
C TYR A 54 1.30 -6.10 1.83
N ALA A 55 2.52 -6.02 2.37
CA ALA A 55 2.95 -6.87 3.49
C ALA A 55 2.11 -6.60 4.75
N ARG A 56 1.76 -5.33 5.02
CA ARG A 56 0.85 -4.98 6.13
C ARG A 56 -0.55 -5.55 5.92
N LEU A 57 -1.13 -5.44 4.72
CA LEU A 57 -2.41 -6.09 4.39
C LEU A 57 -2.37 -7.61 4.64
N ALA A 58 -1.28 -8.26 4.26
CA ALA A 58 -1.12 -9.70 4.47
C ALA A 58 -0.98 -10.07 5.95
N ASN A 59 -0.15 -9.34 6.71
CA ASN A 59 0.24 -9.73 8.07
C ASN A 59 -0.72 -9.21 9.14
N GLU A 60 -1.20 -7.96 9.03
CA GLU A 60 -2.05 -7.31 10.04
C GLU A 60 -3.53 -7.66 9.83
N PHE A 61 -3.95 -7.88 8.58
CA PHE A 61 -5.35 -8.15 8.22
C PHE A 61 -5.57 -9.57 7.67
N ALA A 62 -4.55 -10.43 7.74
CA ALA A 62 -4.57 -11.83 7.30
C ALA A 62 -5.06 -12.01 5.84
N MET A 63 -4.86 -11.01 4.98
CA MET A 63 -5.33 -11.06 3.60
C MET A 63 -4.43 -11.93 2.73
N ARG A 64 -5.04 -12.72 1.84
CA ARG A 64 -4.28 -13.46 0.83
C ARG A 64 -3.84 -12.51 -0.27
N GLN A 65 -2.74 -12.85 -0.95
CA GLN A 65 -2.23 -12.05 -2.08
C GLN A 65 -3.28 -11.89 -3.19
N GLU A 66 -4.14 -12.91 -3.37
CA GLU A 66 -5.26 -12.87 -4.30
C GLU A 66 -6.27 -11.77 -3.93
N ASP A 67 -6.62 -11.65 -2.64
CA ASP A 67 -7.59 -10.67 -2.15
C ASP A 67 -7.01 -9.25 -2.20
N ILE A 68 -5.74 -9.09 -1.83
CA ILE A 68 -5.02 -7.82 -1.93
C ILE A 68 -5.04 -7.32 -3.38
N ALA A 69 -4.67 -8.20 -4.32
CA ALA A 69 -4.65 -7.89 -5.74
C ALA A 69 -6.01 -7.40 -6.26
N LEU A 70 -7.10 -8.05 -5.86
CA LEU A 70 -8.46 -7.63 -6.19
C LEU A 70 -8.79 -6.25 -5.61
N LYS A 71 -8.48 -5.99 -4.33
CA LYS A 71 -8.81 -4.71 -3.68
C LYS A 71 -7.98 -3.53 -4.21
N VAL A 72 -6.73 -3.76 -4.60
CA VAL A 72 -5.84 -2.71 -5.12
C VAL A 72 -5.82 -2.60 -6.65
N GLY A 73 -6.61 -3.42 -7.35
CA GLY A 73 -6.72 -3.37 -8.81
C GLY A 73 -5.45 -3.80 -9.54
N ARG A 74 -4.70 -4.76 -8.98
CA ARG A 74 -3.44 -5.29 -9.53
C ARG A 74 -3.56 -6.79 -9.81
N SER A 75 -2.58 -7.35 -10.51
CA SER A 75 -2.48 -8.81 -10.63
C SER A 75 -1.89 -9.41 -9.36
N ARG A 76 -2.28 -10.64 -9.02
CA ARG A 76 -1.66 -11.41 -7.93
C ARG A 76 -0.14 -11.47 -8.06
N ALA A 77 0.36 -11.66 -9.29
CA ALA A 77 1.79 -11.69 -9.58
C ALA A 77 2.48 -10.34 -9.30
N ALA A 78 1.82 -9.22 -9.58
CA ALA A 78 2.36 -7.89 -9.25
C ALA A 78 2.50 -7.71 -7.74
N VAL A 79 1.46 -8.05 -6.97
CA VAL A 79 1.49 -7.99 -5.50
C VAL A 79 2.60 -8.89 -4.94
N ALA A 80 2.69 -10.13 -5.40
CA ALA A 80 3.73 -11.08 -4.99
C ALA A 80 5.15 -10.56 -5.28
N ASN A 81 5.36 -10.02 -6.49
CA ASN A 81 6.67 -9.49 -6.88
C ASN A 81 7.06 -8.24 -6.10
N ALA A 82 6.10 -7.36 -5.81
CA ALA A 82 6.34 -6.18 -4.98
C ALA A 82 6.77 -6.60 -3.56
N MET A 83 6.04 -7.50 -2.91
CA MET A 83 6.42 -7.96 -1.56
C MET A 83 7.80 -8.62 -1.50
N ARG A 84 8.23 -9.33 -2.54
CA ARG A 84 9.59 -9.90 -2.62
C ARG A 84 10.69 -8.85 -2.59
N LEU A 85 10.41 -7.59 -2.93
CA LEU A 85 11.40 -6.50 -2.81
C LEU A 85 11.82 -6.28 -1.35
N LEU A 86 11.00 -6.68 -0.38
CA LEU A 86 11.35 -6.61 1.04
C LEU A 86 12.40 -7.65 1.45
N ASP A 87 12.66 -8.65 0.60
CA ASP A 87 13.71 -9.66 0.81
C ASP A 87 15.10 -9.17 0.37
N LEU A 88 15.18 -7.99 -0.27
CA LEU A 88 16.46 -7.39 -0.68
C LEU A 88 17.26 -6.91 0.53
N HIS A 89 18.57 -6.81 0.35
CA HIS A 89 19.44 -6.15 1.32
C HIS A 89 18.92 -4.72 1.62
N PRO A 90 18.90 -4.26 2.89
CA PRO A 90 18.33 -2.97 3.26
C PRO A 90 18.85 -1.78 2.44
N GLN A 91 20.14 -1.77 2.11
CA GLN A 91 20.73 -0.73 1.27
C GLN A 91 20.15 -0.69 -0.15
N VAL A 92 19.84 -1.86 -0.74
CA VAL A 92 19.21 -1.94 -2.07
C VAL A 92 17.76 -1.46 -2.01
N GLN A 93 17.05 -1.73 -0.91
CA GLN A 93 15.72 -1.15 -0.69
C GLN A 93 15.78 0.38 -0.62
N VAL A 94 16.78 0.95 0.07
CA VAL A 94 17.00 2.41 0.08
C VAL A 94 17.24 2.96 -1.32
N TRP A 95 18.09 2.31 -2.11
CA TRP A 95 18.35 2.73 -3.49
C TRP A 95 17.12 2.65 -4.39
N LEU A 96 16.27 1.63 -4.22
CA LEU A 96 14.98 1.52 -4.90
C LEU A 96 14.02 2.64 -4.50
N ALA A 97 13.91 2.95 -3.19
CA ALA A 97 13.04 4.00 -2.69
C ALA A 97 13.46 5.40 -3.16
N GLN A 98 14.75 5.57 -3.49
CA GLN A 98 15.34 6.82 -4.00
C GLN A 98 15.43 6.86 -5.54
N ASP A 99 14.84 5.88 -6.24
CA ASP A 99 14.91 5.72 -7.70
C ASP A 99 16.34 5.62 -8.28
N LEU A 100 17.34 5.29 -7.45
CA LEU A 100 18.71 5.02 -7.88
C LEU A 100 18.84 3.66 -8.58
N LEU A 101 17.90 2.75 -8.30
CA LEU A 101 17.76 1.46 -8.97
C LEU A 101 16.34 1.28 -9.48
N SER A 102 16.21 0.61 -10.63
CA SER A 102 14.90 0.20 -11.13
C SER A 102 14.45 -1.11 -10.48
N VAL A 103 13.13 -1.35 -10.48
CA VAL A 103 12.55 -2.66 -10.09
C VAL A 103 13.11 -3.81 -10.95
N GLY A 104 13.49 -3.54 -12.19
CA GLY A 104 14.15 -4.52 -13.07
C GLY A 104 15.49 -4.98 -12.51
N HIS A 105 16.35 -4.04 -12.09
CA HIS A 105 17.64 -4.36 -11.46
C HIS A 105 17.44 -5.13 -10.15
N ALA A 106 16.51 -4.69 -9.31
CA ALA A 106 16.18 -5.35 -8.05
C ALA A 106 15.74 -6.81 -8.21
N LYS A 107 14.97 -7.13 -9.26
CA LYS A 107 14.58 -8.51 -9.55
C LYS A 107 15.77 -9.41 -9.88
N VAL A 108 16.82 -8.88 -10.49
CA VAL A 108 18.05 -9.63 -10.75
C VAL A 108 18.82 -9.86 -9.45
N LEU A 109 18.93 -8.84 -8.61
CA LEU A 109 19.58 -8.95 -7.29
C LEU A 109 18.90 -9.96 -6.37
N LEU A 110 17.57 -10.08 -6.44
CA LEU A 110 16.79 -11.11 -5.72
C LEU A 110 17.17 -12.57 -6.06
N ALA A 111 17.91 -12.81 -7.15
CA ALA A 111 18.41 -14.14 -7.47
C ALA A 111 19.68 -14.52 -6.68
N LEU A 112 20.37 -13.54 -6.08
CA LEU A 112 21.55 -13.76 -5.27
C LEU A 112 21.15 -14.27 -3.89
N LYS A 113 21.75 -15.40 -3.48
CA LYS A 113 21.40 -16.09 -2.22
C LYS A 113 21.99 -15.40 -0.99
N VAL A 114 23.08 -14.67 -1.17
CA VAL A 114 23.81 -14.00 -0.10
C VAL A 114 23.50 -12.50 -0.20
N PRO A 115 22.85 -11.88 0.82
CA PRO A 115 22.47 -10.46 0.77
C PRO A 115 23.65 -9.52 0.50
N GLU A 116 24.84 -9.83 1.01
CA GLU A 116 26.05 -9.03 0.82
C GLU A 116 26.52 -8.99 -0.64
N GLU A 117 26.25 -10.05 -1.42
CA GLU A 117 26.56 -10.07 -2.86
C GLU A 117 25.71 -9.08 -3.66
N GLN A 118 24.59 -8.62 -3.11
CA GLN A 118 23.72 -7.63 -3.77
C GLN A 118 24.32 -6.21 -3.78
N LEU A 119 25.43 -5.99 -3.08
CA LEU A 119 26.14 -4.71 -2.97
C LEU A 119 27.45 -4.65 -3.77
N LEU A 120 27.87 -5.76 -4.37
CA LEU A 120 29.08 -5.87 -5.18
C LEU A 120 28.87 -5.30 -6.59
#